data_AF-K0KLS6-F1
#
_entry.id   AF-K0KLS6-F1
#
_cell.length_a   1.000
_cell.length_b   1.000
_cell.length_c   1.000
_cell.angle_alpha   90.00
_cell.angle_beta   90.00
_cell.angle_gamma   90.00
#
_symmetry.space_group_name_H-M   'P 1'
#
loop_
_entity.id
_entity.type
_entity.pdbx_description
1 polymer ?
#
loop_
_entity_poly.entity_id
_entity_poly.type
_entity_poly.pdbx_seq_one_letter_code
_entity_poly.pdbx_strand_id
1 'polypeptide(L)'
;MSENGVSGNPDEPVVPRDVRILHLILASQSIQSYEDHVPLQLMDFAHSEFERTRLPVNFILTLIPGSKITTDDIRLAIAARTNYQFKPVTPKELLLELAAERNKKTLPPIMPGYGIRLPPEKYCLTARDWSLSDEEDVSR
;
A
#
# COMPACT_ATOMS: atom_id res chain seq x y z
N MET A 1 -1.02 -12.98 51.07
CA MET A 1 -1.42 -11.57 51.23
C MET A 1 -0.17 -10.72 51.21
N SER A 2 0.15 -10.15 50.06
CA SER A 2 1.07 -9.02 49.93
C SER A 2 0.49 -8.17 48.81
N GLU A 3 -0.19 -7.11 49.24
CA GLU A 3 -0.71 -6.04 48.40
C GLU A 3 0.48 -5.30 47.78
N ASN A 4 0.48 -5.15 46.46
CA ASN A 4 1.28 -4.13 45.79
C ASN A 4 0.34 -3.01 45.38
N GLY A 5 0.48 -1.89 46.08
CA GLY A 5 -0.31 -0.68 45.92
C GLY A 5 -0.16 -0.09 44.53
N VAL A 6 -1.29 0.03 43.85
CA VAL A 6 -1.47 0.91 42.70
C VAL A 6 -1.49 2.34 43.25
N SER A 7 -0.38 3.04 43.10
CA SER A 7 -0.32 4.51 43.16
C SER A 7 -0.16 5.03 41.73
N GLY A 8 -1.24 4.96 40.96
CA GLY A 8 -1.36 5.62 39.67
C GLY A 8 -2.33 6.79 39.80
N ASN A 9 -1.92 7.98 39.38
CA ASN A 9 -2.81 9.13 39.26
C ASN A 9 -4.05 8.75 38.41
N PRO A 10 -5.27 9.15 38.80
CA PRO A 10 -6.49 8.77 38.09
C PRO A 10 -6.69 9.43 36.72
N ASP A 11 -5.81 10.35 36.32
CA ASP A 11 -5.93 11.16 35.09
C ASP A 11 -4.94 10.78 33.97
N GLU A 12 -4.17 9.69 34.12
CA GLU A 12 -3.32 9.21 33.03
C GLU A 12 -4.13 8.28 32.10
N PRO A 13 -4.32 8.63 30.82
CA PRO A 13 -5.07 7.79 29.91
C PRO A 13 -4.35 6.44 29.79
N VAL A 14 -4.99 5.36 30.28
CA VAL A 14 -4.42 4.02 30.25
C VAL A 14 -4.27 3.59 28.80
N VAL A 15 -3.07 3.77 28.25
CA VAL A 15 -2.76 3.36 26.87
C VAL A 15 -2.85 1.83 26.77
N PRO A 16 -3.67 1.28 25.86
CA PRO A 16 -3.82 -0.17 25.69
C PRO A 16 -2.49 -0.88 25.41
N ARG A 17 -2.38 -2.15 25.82
CA ARG A 17 -1.17 -2.97 25.64
C ARG A 17 -0.70 -2.98 24.18
N ASP A 18 -1.60 -3.16 23.24
CA ASP A 18 -1.23 -3.33 21.83
C ASP A 18 -0.73 -2.03 21.20
N VAL A 19 -1.26 -0.89 21.64
CA VAL A 19 -0.76 0.44 21.26
C VAL A 19 0.66 0.66 21.77
N ARG A 20 0.96 0.27 23.03
CA ARG A 20 2.32 0.30 23.57
C ARG A 20 3.29 -0.59 22.80
N ILE A 21 2.84 -1.75 22.32
CA ILE A 21 3.65 -2.63 21.48
C ILE A 21 3.92 -1.98 20.12
N LEU A 22 2.91 -1.36 19.50
CA LEU A 22 3.09 -0.61 18.25
C LEU A 22 4.09 0.54 18.40
N HIS A 23 4.04 1.30 19.50
CA HIS A 23 5.04 2.33 19.79
C HIS A 23 6.45 1.75 19.89
N LEU A 24 6.61 0.58 20.50
CA LEU A 24 7.91 -0.10 20.59
C LEU A 24 8.39 -0.61 19.22
N ILE A 25 7.48 -1.11 18.38
CA ILE A 25 7.80 -1.53 17.00
C ILE A 25 8.26 -0.32 16.17
N LEU A 26 7.55 0.80 16.25
CA LEU A 26 7.92 2.04 15.55
C LEU A 26 9.27 2.58 16.03
N ALA A 27 9.52 2.53 17.35
CA ALA A 27 10.81 2.89 17.93
C ALA A 27 11.94 2.00 17.41
N SER A 28 11.71 0.70 17.21
CA SER A 28 12.70 -0.23 16.64
C SER A 28 13.08 0.10 15.18
N GLN A 29 12.18 0.75 14.44
CA GLN A 29 12.42 1.20 13.07
C GLN A 29 12.97 2.63 13.00
N SER A 30 13.43 3.18 14.13
CA SER A 30 13.90 4.57 14.27
C SER A 30 12.83 5.65 13.95
N ILE A 31 11.54 5.30 14.02
CA ILE A 31 10.43 6.23 13.82
C ILE A 31 10.04 6.82 15.19
N GLN A 32 10.53 8.03 15.46
CA GLN A 32 10.33 8.71 16.75
C GLN A 32 9.19 9.73 16.74
N SER A 33 8.73 10.15 15.56
CA SER A 33 7.66 11.13 15.38
C SER A 33 6.55 10.55 14.51
N TYR A 34 5.38 10.32 15.08
CA TYR A 34 4.15 9.91 14.40
C TYR A 34 2.95 10.55 15.11
N GLU A 35 1.84 10.64 14.40
CA GLU A 35 0.57 11.14 14.93
C GLU A 35 -0.13 10.08 15.78
N ASP A 36 -0.91 10.52 16.78
CA ASP A 36 -1.59 9.64 17.75
C ASP A 36 -2.60 8.67 17.10
N HIS A 37 -3.09 8.98 15.88
CA HIS A 37 -4.02 8.12 15.14
C HIS A 37 -3.35 6.99 14.34
N VAL A 38 -2.03 7.05 14.12
CA VAL A 38 -1.31 6.05 13.31
C VAL A 38 -1.37 4.65 13.94
N PRO A 39 -1.14 4.47 15.25
CA PRO A 39 -1.27 3.15 15.89
C PRO A 39 -2.69 2.59 15.76
N LEU A 40 -3.72 3.43 15.86
CA LEU A 40 -5.12 3.02 15.71
C LEU A 40 -5.40 2.53 14.28
N GLN A 41 -4.95 3.29 13.27
CA GLN A 41 -5.12 2.89 11.87
C GLN A 41 -4.40 1.57 11.54
N LEU A 42 -3.21 1.36 12.10
CA LEU A 42 -2.48 0.09 11.95
C LEU A 42 -3.20 -1.07 12.63
N MET A 43 -3.83 -0.83 13.78
CA MET A 43 -4.64 -1.83 14.47
C MET A 43 -5.88 -2.21 13.65
N ASP A 44 -6.61 -1.22 13.14
CA ASP A 44 -7.79 -1.44 12.30
C ASP A 44 -7.42 -2.19 11.01
N PHE A 45 -6.26 -1.85 10.43
CA PHE A 45 -5.71 -2.57 9.29
C PHE A 45 -5.41 -4.03 9.64
N ALA A 46 -4.72 -4.30 10.77
CA ALA A 46 -4.38 -5.65 11.19
C ALA A 46 -5.63 -6.49 11.44
N HIS A 47 -6.65 -5.92 12.08
CA HIS A 47 -7.92 -6.58 12.31
C HIS A 47 -8.67 -6.87 10.99
N SER A 48 -8.76 -5.89 10.09
CA SER A 48 -9.37 -6.09 8.77
C SER A 48 -8.67 -7.18 7.98
N GLU A 49 -7.34 -7.24 8.06
CA GLU A 49 -6.52 -8.21 7.33
C GLU A 49 -6.64 -9.63 7.92
N PHE A 50 -6.78 -9.74 9.24
CA PHE A 50 -7.11 -11.00 9.91
C PHE A 50 -8.45 -11.54 9.44
N GLU A 51 -9.51 -10.73 9.46
CA GLU A 51 -10.84 -11.15 8.99
C GLU A 51 -10.84 -11.51 7.49
N ARG A 52 -10.12 -10.77 6.65
CA ARG A 52 -9.96 -11.11 5.23
C ARG A 52 -9.26 -12.44 5.00
N THR A 53 -8.36 -12.85 5.88
CA THR A 53 -7.66 -14.15 5.79
C THR A 53 -8.51 -15.28 6.38
N ARG A 54 -9.36 -14.97 7.37
CA ARG A 54 -10.26 -15.93 8.01
C ARG A 54 -11.29 -16.51 7.04
N LEU A 55 -11.86 -15.70 6.15
CA LEU A 55 -12.82 -16.15 5.14
C LEU A 55 -12.27 -17.27 4.22
N PRO A 56 -11.12 -17.10 3.53
CA PRO A 56 -10.56 -18.15 2.69
C PRO A 56 -10.11 -19.39 3.49
N VAL A 57 -9.61 -19.25 4.72
CA VAL A 57 -9.29 -20.41 5.58
C VAL A 57 -10.55 -21.23 5.91
N ASN A 58 -11.65 -20.55 6.28
CA ASN A 58 -12.93 -21.23 6.51
C ASN A 58 -13.47 -21.90 5.24
N PHE A 59 -13.27 -21.28 4.08
CA PHE A 59 -13.65 -21.88 2.80
C PHE A 59 -12.86 -23.17 2.51
N ILE A 60 -11.54 -23.17 2.75
CA ILE A 60 -10.70 -24.37 2.61
C ILE A 60 -11.18 -25.47 3.56
N LEU A 61 -11.53 -25.12 4.80
CA LEU A 61 -12.05 -26.07 5.79
C LEU A 61 -13.36 -26.73 5.36
N THR A 62 -14.27 -25.99 4.71
CA THR A 62 -15.51 -26.56 4.16
C THR A 62 -15.27 -27.53 3.00
N LEU A 63 -14.15 -27.43 2.28
CA LEU A 63 -13.80 -28.35 1.19
C LEU A 63 -13.33 -29.72 1.72
N ILE A 64 -12.82 -29.78 2.96
CA ILE A 64 -12.30 -31.00 3.59
C ILE A 64 -13.05 -31.26 4.92
N PRO A 65 -14.20 -31.96 4.88
CA PRO A 65 -15.01 -32.17 6.07
C PRO A 65 -14.25 -32.98 7.12
N GLY A 66 -14.25 -32.49 8.36
CA GLY A 66 -13.58 -33.13 9.51
C GLY A 66 -12.11 -32.72 9.71
N SER A 67 -11.56 -31.87 8.83
CA SER A 67 -10.23 -31.28 9.06
C SER A 67 -10.28 -30.22 10.17
N LYS A 68 -9.12 -29.93 10.77
CA LYS A 68 -8.93 -28.81 11.70
C LYS A 68 -8.09 -27.74 11.01
N ILE A 69 -8.21 -26.49 11.46
CA ILE A 69 -7.39 -25.39 10.93
C ILE A 69 -5.92 -25.74 11.09
N THR A 70 -5.22 -25.85 9.96
CA THR A 70 -3.79 -26.17 9.88
C THR A 70 -3.01 -24.93 9.46
N THR A 71 -1.72 -24.87 9.81
CA THR A 71 -0.83 -23.78 9.38
C THR A 71 -0.73 -23.67 7.86
N ASP A 72 -0.91 -24.77 7.13
CA ASP A 72 -0.86 -24.80 5.68
C ASP A 72 -2.08 -24.10 5.04
N ASP A 73 -3.25 -24.20 5.67
CA ASP A 73 -4.45 -23.47 5.22
C ASP A 73 -4.24 -21.96 5.32
N ILE A 74 -3.61 -21.52 6.42
CA ILE A 74 -3.25 -20.11 6.64
C ILE A 74 -2.20 -19.66 5.61
N ARG A 75 -1.17 -20.47 5.36
CA ARG A 75 -0.13 -20.17 4.36
C ARG A 75 -0.72 -20.06 2.96
N LEU A 76 -1.64 -20.96 2.61
CA LEU A 76 -2.32 -20.95 1.31
C LEU A 76 -3.21 -19.72 1.16
N ALA A 77 -4.01 -19.39 2.19
CA ALA A 77 -4.86 -18.21 2.22
C ALA A 77 -4.07 -16.90 2.07
N ILE A 78 -2.91 -16.79 2.73
CA ILE A 78 -2.01 -15.64 2.60
C ILE A 78 -1.39 -15.61 1.20
N ALA A 79 -0.83 -16.73 0.73
CA ALA A 79 -0.17 -16.82 -0.58
C ALA A 79 -1.09 -16.46 -1.74
N ALA A 80 -2.37 -16.85 -1.66
CA ALA A 80 -3.38 -16.50 -2.67
C ALA A 80 -3.57 -14.98 -2.82
N ARG A 81 -3.31 -14.20 -1.76
CA ARG A 81 -3.55 -12.74 -1.71
C ARG A 81 -2.29 -11.90 -1.90
N THR A 82 -1.13 -12.42 -1.46
CA THR A 82 0.17 -11.74 -1.59
C THR A 82 0.47 -11.29 -3.01
N ASN A 83 0.02 -12.04 -4.02
CA ASN A 83 0.33 -11.77 -5.43
C ASN A 83 -0.26 -10.46 -5.99
N TYR A 84 -1.35 -9.93 -5.42
CA TYR A 84 -2.02 -8.74 -5.96
C TYR A 84 -2.25 -7.60 -4.96
N GLN A 85 -2.10 -7.86 -3.65
CA GLN A 85 -2.33 -6.84 -2.62
C GLN A 85 -1.06 -6.26 -2.03
N PHE A 86 -0.02 -7.09 -1.92
CA PHE A 86 1.24 -6.71 -1.29
C PHE A 86 2.30 -6.53 -2.36
N LYS A 87 3.24 -5.59 -2.11
CA LYS A 87 4.37 -5.40 -3.00
C LYS A 87 5.25 -6.65 -2.95
N PRO A 88 5.35 -7.44 -4.03
CA PRO A 88 6.25 -8.59 -4.03
C PRO A 88 7.69 -8.10 -3.95
N VAL A 89 8.60 -9.02 -3.65
CA VAL A 89 10.04 -8.76 -3.80
C VAL A 89 10.27 -8.24 -5.22
N THR A 90 10.97 -7.11 -5.33
CA THR A 90 11.20 -6.43 -6.61
C THR A 90 11.76 -7.42 -7.64
N PRO A 91 11.04 -7.72 -8.74
CA PRO A 91 11.51 -8.69 -9.72
C PRO A 91 12.62 -8.06 -10.56
N LYS A 92 13.86 -8.16 -10.08
CA LYS A 92 15.03 -7.51 -10.68
C LYS A 92 15.30 -8.02 -12.10
N GLU A 93 15.15 -9.31 -12.35
CA GLU A 93 15.38 -9.91 -13.68
C GLU A 93 14.42 -9.33 -14.72
N LEU A 94 13.12 -9.29 -14.40
CA LEU A 94 12.10 -8.67 -15.26
C LEU A 94 12.40 -7.20 -15.55
N LEU A 95 12.80 -6.43 -14.52
CA LEU A 95 13.15 -5.02 -14.70
C LEU A 95 14.43 -4.83 -15.54
N LEU A 96 15.42 -5.72 -15.39
CA LEU A 96 16.65 -5.69 -16.18
C LEU A 96 16.39 -6.04 -17.64
N GLU A 97 15.55 -7.04 -17.91
CA GLU A 97 15.12 -7.40 -19.26
C GLU A 97 14.35 -6.24 -19.92
N LEU A 98 13.37 -5.66 -19.21
CA LEU A 98 12.62 -4.50 -19.70
C LEU A 98 13.53 -3.30 -19.95
N ALA A 99 14.50 -3.06 -19.06
CA ALA A 99 15.49 -2.00 -19.25
C ALA A 99 16.35 -2.26 -20.50
N ALA A 100 16.80 -3.50 -20.73
CA ALA A 100 17.58 -3.86 -21.92
C ALA A 100 16.77 -3.67 -23.21
N GLU A 101 15.49 -4.06 -23.22
CA GLU A 101 14.60 -3.85 -24.36
C GLU A 101 14.40 -2.35 -24.66
N ARG A 102 14.17 -1.53 -23.62
CA ARG A 102 13.98 -0.07 -23.78
C ARG A 102 15.26 0.64 -24.19
N ASN A 103 16.39 0.25 -23.60
CA ASN A 103 17.69 0.86 -23.87
C ASN A 103 18.27 0.48 -25.25
N LYS A 104 17.68 -0.51 -25.95
CA LYS A 104 18.03 -0.85 -27.33
C LYS A 104 17.77 0.30 -28.31
N LYS A 105 16.79 1.16 -28.00
CA LYS A 105 16.51 2.35 -28.82
C LYS A 105 17.55 3.43 -28.51
N THR A 106 18.34 3.78 -29.52
CA THR A 106 19.31 4.87 -29.40
C THR A 106 18.61 6.18 -29.05
N LEU A 107 19.32 7.04 -28.33
CA LEU A 107 18.81 8.36 -27.97
C LEU A 107 18.59 9.20 -29.25
N PRO A 108 17.49 9.96 -29.34
CA PRO A 108 17.29 10.91 -30.43
C PRO A 108 18.43 11.93 -30.49
N PRO A 109 18.88 12.34 -31.69
CA PRO A 109 19.89 13.39 -31.81
C PRO A 109 19.35 14.71 -31.24
N ILE A 110 20.18 15.39 -30.45
CA ILE A 110 19.87 16.71 -29.88
C ILE A 110 20.31 17.81 -30.84
N MET A 111 19.48 18.83 -31.08
CA MET A 111 19.90 20.04 -31.81
C MET A 111 20.72 20.94 -30.86
N PRO A 112 21.80 21.59 -31.32
CA PRO A 112 22.57 22.52 -30.50
C PRO A 112 21.76 23.81 -30.27
N GLY A 113 21.00 23.83 -29.18
CA GLY A 113 20.26 25.00 -28.73
C GLY A 113 20.15 24.96 -27.20
N TYR A 114 20.44 26.09 -26.56
CA TYR A 114 20.26 26.22 -25.11
C TYR A 114 18.77 26.43 -24.83
N GLY A 115 18.10 25.45 -24.22
CA GLY A 115 16.69 25.58 -23.87
C GLY A 115 15.99 24.24 -23.57
N ILE A 116 14.75 24.33 -23.10
CA ILE A 116 13.88 23.17 -22.83
C ILE A 116 13.17 22.78 -24.13
N ARG A 117 13.31 21.52 -24.56
CA ARG A 117 12.59 20.98 -25.71
C ARG A 117 11.19 20.52 -25.29
N LEU A 118 10.20 21.37 -25.52
CA LEU A 118 8.80 20.96 -25.37
C LEU A 118 8.45 19.88 -26.41
N PRO A 119 7.61 18.90 -26.05
CA PRO A 119 6.93 18.07 -27.05
C PRO A 119 6.18 18.95 -28.06
N PRO A 120 5.90 18.44 -29.28
CA PRO A 120 5.01 19.12 -30.22
C PRO A 120 3.77 19.66 -29.54
N GLU A 121 3.25 20.80 -29.98
CA GLU A 121 2.12 21.50 -29.34
C GLU A 121 0.90 20.61 -29.10
N LYS A 122 0.61 19.67 -30.03
CA LYS A 122 -0.43 18.63 -29.88
C LYS A 122 -0.26 17.68 -28.69
N TYR A 123 0.94 17.56 -28.14
CA TYR A 123 1.27 16.79 -26.94
C TYR A 123 1.67 17.70 -25.76
N CYS A 124 1.54 19.01 -25.92
CA CYS A 124 1.75 19.97 -24.84
C CYS A 124 0.40 20.24 -24.17
N LEU A 125 0.35 20.18 -22.85
CA LEU A 125 -0.87 20.46 -22.06
C LEU A 125 -1.15 21.97 -21.95
N THR A 126 -0.83 22.74 -23.01
CA THR A 126 -1.02 24.20 -23.10
C THR A 126 -2.29 24.59 -23.83
N ALA A 127 -2.97 23.65 -24.49
CA ALA A 127 -4.30 23.88 -25.06
C ALA A 127 -5.27 24.12 -23.89
N ARG A 128 -5.67 25.38 -23.77
CA ARG A 128 -6.50 25.89 -22.68
C ARG A 128 -7.98 25.83 -23.11
N ASP A 129 -8.80 25.51 -22.11
CA ASP A 129 -10.26 25.53 -22.04
C ASP A 129 -10.96 24.24 -22.53
N TRP A 130 -11.50 23.46 -21.58
CA TRP A 130 -12.50 22.43 -21.86
C TRP A 130 -13.80 23.15 -22.24
N SER A 131 -14.01 23.41 -23.53
CA SER A 131 -15.30 23.86 -24.04
C SER A 131 -16.14 22.64 -24.46
N LEU A 132 -17.25 22.40 -23.77
CA LEU A 132 -18.33 21.55 -24.27
C LEU A 132 -19.06 22.32 -25.37
N SER A 133 -18.47 22.43 -26.57
CA SER A 133 -19.20 22.95 -27.72
C SER A 133 -19.83 21.78 -28.48
N ASP A 134 -20.89 21.22 -27.90
CA ASP A 134 -22.07 20.78 -28.67
C ASP A 134 -22.99 22.01 -28.84
N GLU A 135 -22.43 23.17 -29.18
CA GLU A 135 -23.23 24.24 -29.78
C GLU A 135 -23.24 23.93 -31.28
N GLU A 136 -24.30 23.25 -31.66
CA GLU A 136 -24.80 23.03 -33.01
C GLU A 136 -24.33 24.15 -33.96
N ASP A 137 -23.88 23.75 -35.16
CA ASP A 137 -23.72 24.60 -36.33
C ASP A 137 -25.03 25.36 -36.63
N VAL A 138 -25.31 26.43 -35.89
CA VAL A 138 -26.45 27.33 -36.09
C VAL A 138 -25.93 28.54 -36.86
N SER A 139 -26.11 28.44 -38.18
CA SER A 139 -26.35 29.55 -39.12
C SER A 139 -25.25 30.61 -39.31
N ARG A 140 -24.55 30.56 -40.45
CA ARG A 140 -24.80 31.44 -41.63
C ARG A 140 -23.78 31.21 -42.75
#